data_AF-A0A7C4FNT3-F1
#
_entry.id   AF-A0A7C4FNT3-F1
#
_cell.length_a   1.000
_cell.length_b   1.000
_cell.length_c   1.000
_cell.angle_alpha   90.00
_cell.angle_beta   90.00
_cell.angle_gamma   90.00
#
_symmetry.space_group_name_H-M   'P 1'
#
loop_
_entity.id
_entity.type
_entity.pdbx_description
1 polymer ?
#
loop_
_entity_poly.entity_id
_entity_poly.type
_entity_poly.pdbx_seq_one_letter_code
_entity_poly.pdbx_strand_id
1 'polypeptide(L)'
;MILQCQACGTKYRLEDSLLKPSGTKVRCSRCGFTWRVYPQEVLPFEPLPTKTKKKSFKKIIVIVIAIVMVILFVAIYEFWKNAQFIFNELFDTLRDFISLIKYFFH
;
A
#
# COMPACT_ATOMS: atom_id res chain seq x y z
N MET A 1 9.91 28.11 18.29
CA MET A 1 9.92 27.18 17.13
C MET A 1 11.35 26.88 16.61
N ILE A 2 11.53 25.95 15.67
CA ILE A 2 12.81 25.69 14.97
C ILE A 2 12.68 26.14 13.51
N LEU A 3 13.63 26.95 13.03
CA LEU A 3 13.69 27.42 11.64
C LEU A 3 14.87 26.81 10.90
N GLN A 4 14.69 26.62 9.59
CA GLN A 4 15.74 26.19 8.67
C GLN A 4 16.07 27.29 7.68
N CYS A 5 17.35 27.64 7.57
CA CYS A 5 17.82 28.61 6.58
C CYS A 5 17.71 28.05 5.17
N GLN A 6 17.10 28.80 4.25
CA GLN A 6 16.97 28.43 2.83
C GLN A 6 18.30 28.45 2.07
N ALA A 7 19.28 29.24 2.53
CA ALA A 7 20.56 29.39 1.85
C ALA A 7 21.60 28.33 2.25
N CYS A 8 21.66 27.96 3.54
CA CYS A 8 22.71 27.07 4.05
C CYS A 8 22.18 25.82 4.78
N GLY A 9 20.86 25.61 4.78
CA GLY A 9 20.21 24.44 5.39
C GLY A 9 20.33 24.33 6.91
N THR A 10 20.91 25.33 7.58
CA THR A 10 21.16 25.27 9.02
C THR A 10 19.88 25.46 9.80
N LYS A 11 19.66 24.58 10.78
CA LYS A 11 18.52 24.63 11.70
C LYS A 11 18.91 25.38 12.97
N TYR A 12 18.07 26.30 13.40
CA TYR A 12 18.28 27.06 14.64
C TYR A 12 16.95 27.30 15.35
N ARG A 13 17.01 27.39 16.68
CA ARG A 13 15.85 27.62 17.53
C ARG A 13 15.61 29.13 17.63
N LEU A 14 14.39 29.57 17.31
CA LEU A 14 13.97 30.96 17.45
C LEU A 14 12.83 31.04 18.47
N GLU A 15 12.92 32.03 19.35
CA GLU A 15 11.86 32.30 20.32
C GLU A 15 10.62 32.85 19.62
N ASP A 16 9.46 32.29 19.98
CA ASP A 16 8.19 32.64 19.35
C ASP A 16 7.76 34.08 19.70
N SER A 17 8.22 34.61 20.84
CA SER A 17 8.00 36.02 21.25
C SER A 17 8.62 37.05 20.29
N LEU A 18 9.62 36.66 19.50
CA LEU A 18 10.24 37.53 18.48
C LEU A 18 9.45 37.51 17.16
N LEU A 19 8.48 36.61 17.00
CA LEU A 19 7.65 36.52 15.82
C LEU A 19 6.42 37.40 15.97
N LYS A 20 6.32 38.41 15.12
CA LYS A 20 5.08 39.18 14.98
C LYS A 20 4.10 38.39 14.11
N PRO A 21 2.78 38.51 14.36
CA PRO A 21 1.76 37.91 13.49
C PRO A 21 1.86 38.43 12.04
N SER A 22 2.31 39.67 11.86
CA SER A 22 2.59 40.28 10.55
C SER A 22 3.89 39.80 9.87
N GLY A 23 4.62 38.89 10.50
CA GLY A 23 5.89 38.35 10.04
C GLY A 23 7.10 39.10 10.61
N THR A 24 8.16 38.35 10.93
CA THR A 24 9.43 38.88 11.45
C THR A 24 10.56 38.65 10.45
N LYS A 25 11.41 39.65 10.27
CA LYS A 25 12.64 39.54 9.47
C LYS A 25 13.73 38.87 10.32
N VAL A 26 14.20 37.71 9.88
CA VAL A 26 15.21 36.91 10.60
C VAL A 26 16.49 36.84 9.78
N ARG A 27 17.64 36.90 10.45
CA ARG A 27 18.97 36.78 9.85
C ARG A 27 19.63 35.48 10.28
N CYS A 28 20.15 34.70 9.35
CA CYS A 28 20.91 33.49 9.67
C CYS A 28 22.23 33.86 10.37
N SER A 29 22.51 33.26 11.52
CA SER A 29 23.78 33.43 12.24
C SER A 29 24.97 32.80 11.52
N ARG A 30 24.75 31.80 10.65
CA ARG A 30 25.82 31.10 9.93
C ARG A 30 26.20 31.77 8.61
N CYS A 31 25.23 32.19 7.78
CA CYS A 31 25.51 32.73 6.44
C CYS A 31 25.05 34.18 6.23
N GLY A 32 24.38 34.79 7.20
CA GLY A 32 23.86 36.16 7.09
C GLY A 32 22.64 36.33 6.17
N PHE A 33 22.17 35.28 5.50
CA PHE A 33 20.94 35.32 4.68
C PHE A 33 19.76 35.80 5.53
N THR A 34 18.98 36.74 5.01
CA THR A 34 17.89 37.38 5.74
C THR A 34 16.58 37.17 5.01
N TRP A 35 15.58 36.61 5.68
CA TRP A 35 14.26 36.33 5.12
C TRP A 35 13.15 36.68 6.11
N ARG A 36 11.90 36.68 5.64
CA ARG A 36 10.73 36.89 6.50
C ARG A 36 10.10 35.56 6.85
N VAL A 37 9.76 35.41 8.13
CA VAL A 37 9.10 34.24 8.69
C VAL A 37 7.80 34.68 9.32
N TYR A 38 6.74 33.93 9.05
CA TYR A 38 5.42 34.13 9.62
C TYR A 38 5.16 33.03 10.65
N PRO A 39 4.67 33.37 11.85
CA PRO A 39 4.14 32.36 12.76
C PRO A 39 2.96 31.68 12.05
N GLN A 40 2.91 30.35 12.07
CA GLN A 40 1.70 29.65 11.64
C GLN A 40 0.62 30.00 12.67
N GLU A 41 -0.42 30.71 12.24
CA GLU A 41 -1.60 30.93 13.08
C GLU A 41 -2.15 29.57 13.49
N VAL A 42 -1.91 29.21 14.73
CA VAL A 42 -2.66 28.15 15.39
C VAL A 42 -4.03 28.76 15.64
N LEU A 43 -4.89 28.74 14.62
CA LEU A 43 -6.32 29.01 14.79
C LEU A 43 -6.78 28.18 16.00
N PRO A 44 -7.52 28.76 16.96
CA PRO A 44 -8.08 28.00 18.08
C PRO A 44 -8.72 26.74 17.52
N PHE A 45 -8.18 25.59 17.92
CA PHE A 45 -8.69 24.30 17.53
C PHE A 45 -10.04 24.11 18.23
N GLU A 46 -11.11 24.68 17.66
CA GLU A 46 -12.29 23.86 17.47
C GLU A 46 -11.80 22.63 16.70
N PRO A 47 -12.08 21.38 17.13
CA PRO A 47 -11.44 20.21 16.56
C PRO A 47 -11.68 20.13 15.06
N LEU A 48 -10.75 20.71 14.30
CA LEU A 48 -10.73 20.69 12.87
C LEU A 48 -10.62 19.21 12.56
N PRO A 49 -11.66 18.61 11.94
CA PRO A 49 -11.63 17.20 11.62
C PRO A 49 -10.38 17.01 10.78
N THR A 50 -9.43 16.28 11.34
CA THR A 50 -8.24 15.83 10.63
C THR A 50 -8.76 15.04 9.44
N LYS A 51 -8.87 15.69 8.28
CA LYS A 51 -9.12 15.01 7.01
C LYS A 51 -7.83 14.29 6.64
N THR A 52 -7.46 13.29 7.44
CA THR A 52 -6.83 12.09 6.91
C THR A 52 -7.78 11.58 5.84
N LYS A 53 -7.42 11.76 4.57
CA LYS A 53 -8.12 11.13 3.44
C LYS A 53 -7.87 9.62 3.52
N LYS A 54 -8.45 8.97 4.52
CA LYS A 54 -8.51 7.51 4.66
C LYS A 54 -9.87 7.06 4.13
N LYS A 55 -10.18 7.44 2.90
CA LYS A 55 -11.44 7.10 2.23
C LYS A 55 -11.06 6.66 0.82
N SER A 56 -11.35 5.41 0.49
CA SER A 56 -11.20 4.79 -0.84
C SER A 56 -10.01 3.88 -1.13
N PHE A 57 -9.32 3.32 -0.13
CA PHE A 57 -8.43 2.16 -0.38
C PHE A 57 -9.18 0.82 -0.30
N LYS A 58 -10.31 0.76 0.43
CA LYS A 58 -11.12 -0.46 0.63
C LYS A 58 -11.77 -0.98 -0.67
N LYS A 59 -12.19 -0.07 -1.58
CA LYS A 59 -12.75 -0.46 -2.89
C LYS A 59 -11.69 -1.08 -3.80
N ILE A 60 -10.47 -0.53 -3.79
CA ILE A 60 -9.35 -1.04 -4.59
C ILE A 60 -8.96 -2.45 -4.13
N ILE A 61 -8.82 -2.65 -2.82
CA ILE A 61 -8.51 -3.97 -2.24
C ILE A 61 -9.56 -5.02 -2.63
N VAL A 62 -10.85 -4.70 -2.58
CA VAL A 62 -11.92 -5.64 -2.95
C VAL A 62 -11.85 -6.03 -4.43
N ILE A 63 -11.57 -5.06 -5.31
CA ILE A 63 -11.41 -5.33 -6.75
C ILE A 63 -10.20 -6.24 -7.00
N VAL A 64 -9.06 -5.96 -6.35
CA VAL A 64 -7.86 -6.79 -6.51
C VAL A 64 -8.11 -8.23 -6.00
N ILE A 65 -8.74 -8.38 -4.84
CA ILE A 65 -9.07 -9.71 -4.30
C ILE A 65 -10.00 -10.48 -5.24
N ALA A 66 -11.02 -9.82 -5.79
CA ALA A 66 -11.93 -10.45 -6.73
C ALA A 66 -11.21 -10.93 -8.01
N ILE A 67 -10.31 -10.11 -8.57
CA ILE A 67 -9.51 -10.47 -9.75
C ILE A 67 -8.60 -11.66 -9.44
N VAL A 68 -7.91 -11.64 -8.30
CA VAL A 68 -7.02 -12.75 -7.89
C VAL A 68 -7.83 -14.04 -7.71
N MET A 69 -9.02 -13.98 -7.09
CA MET A 69 -9.89 -15.15 -6.95
C MET A 69 -10.33 -15.71 -8.30
N VAL A 70 -10.69 -14.86 -9.26
CA VAL A 70 -11.06 -15.29 -10.62
C VAL A 70 -9.89 -15.93 -11.34
N ILE A 71 -8.68 -15.36 -11.25
CA ILE A 71 -7.48 -15.93 -11.87
C ILE A 71 -7.15 -17.30 -11.25
N LEU A 72 -7.19 -17.41 -9.92
CA LEU A 72 -6.97 -18.69 -9.23
C LEU A 72 -8.02 -19.71 -9.61
N PHE A 73 -9.28 -19.31 -9.70
CA PHE A 73 -10.36 -20.17 -10.15
C PHE A 73 -10.07 -20.66 -11.57
N VAL A 74 -9.84 -19.78 -12.55
CA VAL A 74 -9.51 -20.18 -13.92
C VAL A 74 -8.31 -21.13 -13.97
N ALA A 75 -7.24 -20.83 -13.24
CA ALA A 75 -6.06 -21.70 -13.15
C ALA A 75 -6.39 -23.07 -12.56
N ILE A 76 -7.23 -23.14 -11.52
CA ILE A 76 -7.69 -24.40 -10.93
C ILE A 76 -8.57 -25.17 -11.91
N TYR A 77 -9.45 -24.50 -12.66
CA TYR A 77 -10.30 -25.14 -13.67
C TYR A 77 -9.50 -25.69 -14.84
N GLU A 78 -8.52 -24.94 -15.33
CA GLU A 78 -7.59 -25.42 -16.35
C GLU A 78 -6.76 -26.58 -15.83
N PHE A 79 -6.26 -26.47 -14.59
CA PHE A 79 -5.50 -27.54 -13.94
C PHE A 79 -6.34 -28.81 -13.74
N TRP A 80 -7.60 -28.68 -13.31
CA TRP A 80 -8.53 -29.81 -13.20
C TRP A 80 -8.84 -30.42 -14.56
N LYS A 81 -9.08 -29.61 -15.59
CA LYS A 81 -9.32 -30.10 -16.95
C LYS A 81 -8.11 -30.90 -17.45
N ASN A 82 -6.91 -30.43 -17.17
CA ASN A 82 -5.67 -31.10 -17.58
C ASN A 82 -5.37 -32.35 -16.74
N ALA A 83 -5.65 -32.32 -15.42
CA ALA A 83 -5.45 -33.45 -14.53
C ALA A 83 -6.47 -34.57 -14.78
N GLN A 84 -7.72 -34.24 -15.09
CA GLN A 84 -8.77 -35.21 -15.41
C GLN A 84 -8.46 -35.98 -16.70
N PHE A 85 -7.74 -35.36 -17.64
CA PHE A 85 -7.24 -36.03 -18.83
C PHE A 85 -6.25 -37.15 -18.49
N ILE A 86 -5.24 -36.85 -17.66
CA ILE A 86 -4.20 -37.81 -17.25
C ILE A 86 -4.80 -38.93 -16.37
N PHE A 87 -5.75 -38.59 -15.49
CA PHE A 87 -6.36 -39.58 -14.59
C PHE A 87 -7.27 -40.57 -15.33
N ASN A 88 -7.97 -40.13 -16.37
CA ASN A 88 -8.81 -41.03 -17.18
C ASN A 88 -7.99 -42.06 -17.96
N GLU A 89 -6.87 -41.65 -18.55
CA GLU A 89 -5.98 -42.55 -19.31
C GLU A 89 -5.33 -43.61 -18.39
N LEU A 90 -4.98 -43.22 -17.17
CA LEU A 90 -4.50 -44.14 -16.14
C LEU A 90 -5.62 -45.05 -15.60
N PHE A 91 -6.84 -44.55 -15.47
CA PHE A 91 -7.96 -45.34 -14.94
C PHE A 91 -8.45 -46.38 -15.95
N ASP A 92 -8.40 -46.08 -17.25
CA ASP A 92 -8.74 -47.05 -18.31
C ASP A 92 -7.72 -48.21 -18.34
N THR A 93 -6.42 -47.92 -18.25
CA THR A 93 -5.39 -48.96 -18.14
C THR A 93 -5.54 -49.80 -16.86
N LEU A 94 -5.91 -49.18 -15.75
CA LEU A 94 -6.22 -49.89 -14.50
C LEU A 94 -7.47 -50.78 -14.62
N ARG A 95 -8.54 -50.31 -15.29
CA ARG A 95 -9.77 -51.08 -15.51
C ARG A 95 -9.52 -52.30 -16.38
N ASP A 96 -8.70 -52.16 -17.43
CA ASP A 96 -8.31 -53.29 -18.28
C ASP A 96 -7.49 -54.32 -17.50
N PHE A 97 -6.60 -53.87 -16.62
CA PHE A 97 -5.83 -54.75 -15.73
C PHE A 97 -6.74 -55.52 -14.77
N ILE A 98 -7.74 -54.85 -14.19
CA ILE A 98 -8.74 -55.49 -13.31
C ILE A 98 -9.57 -56.52 -14.09
N SER A 99 -9.93 -56.25 -15.34
CA SER A 99 -10.65 -57.21 -16.20
C SER A 99 -9.79 -58.45 -16.51
N LEU A 100 -8.49 -58.27 -16.77
CA LEU A 100 -7.53 -59.35 -16.97
C LEU A 100 -7.37 -60.23 -15.72
N ILE A 101 -7.26 -59.61 -14.54
CA ILE A 101 -7.21 -60.34 -13.27
C ILE A 101 -8.48 -61.15 -13.07
N LYS A 102 -9.65 -60.58 -13.38
CA LYS A 102 -10.95 -61.26 -13.23
C LYS A 102 -11.10 -62.44 -14.19
N TYR A 103 -10.54 -62.35 -15.39
CA TYR A 103 -10.50 -63.44 -16.37
C TYR A 103 -9.54 -64.56 -15.96
N PHE A 104 -8.41 -64.24 -15.33
CA PHE A 104 -7.43 -65.23 -14.90
C PHE A 104 -7.86 -66.05 -13.68
N PHE A 105 -8.72 -65.48 -12.84
CA PHE A 105 -9.21 -66.12 -11.61
C PHE A 105 -10.54 -66.89 -11.76
N HIS A 106 -11.12 -66.95 -12.96
CA HIS A 106 -12.32 -67.72 -13.29
C HIS A 106 -12.00 -68.82 -14.30
#